data_AF-A0A349SKG4-F1
#
_entry.id   AF-A0A349SKG4-F1
#
_cell.length_a   1.000
_cell.length_b   1.000
_cell.length_c   1.000
_cell.angle_alpha   90.00
_cell.angle_beta   90.00
_cell.angle_gamma   90.00
#
_symmetry.space_group_name_H-M   'P 1'
#
loop_
_entity.id
_entity.type
_entity.pdbx_description
1 polymer ?
#
loop_
_entity_poly.entity_id
_entity_poly.type
_entity_poly.pdbx_seq_one_letter_code
_entity_poly.pdbx_strand_id
1 'polypeptide(L)' 'NKSGTRREDLLTSEDELKKMWILRKILHPMDEIAAMEFLIDKMRDTKTNEEFFDSMKRK' A
#
# COMPACT_ATOMS: atom_id res chain seq x y z
N ASN A 1 2.86 11.70 3.06
CA ASN A 1 1.51 11.19 2.71
C ASN A 1 0.53 12.33 2.45
N LYS A 2 0.46 12.83 1.20
CA LYS A 2 -0.47 13.90 0.80
C LYS A 2 -1.72 13.38 0.07
N SER A 3 -1.72 12.12 -0.37
CA SER A 3 -2.83 11.50 -1.12
C SER A 3 -3.79 10.74 -0.21
N GLY A 4 -5.09 10.97 -0.37
CA GLY A 4 -6.15 10.24 0.33
C GLY A 4 -7.53 10.60 -0.23
N THR A 5 -8.46 9.65 -0.14
CA THR A 5 -9.85 9.83 -0.60
C THR A 5 -10.75 9.91 0.62
N ARG A 6 -11.61 10.93 0.69
CA ARG A 6 -12.61 11.04 1.77
C ARG A 6 -13.61 9.89 1.67
N ARG A 7 -13.93 9.29 2.81
CA ARG A 7 -14.87 8.15 2.89
C ARG A 7 -14.45 6.94 2.04
N GLU A 8 -13.15 6.62 2.03
CA GLU A 8 -12.62 5.44 1.34
C GLU A 8 -13.18 4.11 1.87
N ASP A 9 -13.79 4.11 3.06
CA ASP A 9 -14.58 3.00 3.64
C ASP A 9 -15.78 2.57 2.78
N LEU A 10 -16.34 3.47 1.97
CA LEU A 10 -17.48 3.16 1.11
C LEU A 10 -17.07 2.62 -0.27
N LEU A 11 -15.79 2.75 -0.63
CA LEU A 11 -15.26 2.42 -1.95
C LEU A 11 -14.43 1.14 -1.95
N THR A 12 -13.96 0.72 -0.77
CA THR A 12 -13.07 -0.41 -0.61
C THR A 12 -13.62 -1.37 0.43
N SER A 13 -13.29 -2.65 0.27
CA SER A 13 -13.65 -3.65 1.27
C SER A 13 -12.89 -3.41 2.58
N GLU A 14 -13.38 -3.93 3.69
CA GLU A 14 -12.72 -3.78 4.99
C GLU A 14 -11.30 -4.39 5.02
N ASP A 15 -11.08 -5.52 4.33
CA ASP A 15 -9.76 -6.15 4.22
C ASP A 15 -8.79 -5.29 3.40
N GLU A 16 -9.25 -4.75 2.27
CA GLU A 16 -8.46 -3.86 1.43
C GLU A 16 -8.11 -2.55 2.17
N LEU A 17 -9.05 -1.98 2.92
CA LEU A 17 -8.82 -0.80 3.73
C LEU A 17 -7.73 -1.04 4.80
N LYS A 18 -7.77 -2.19 5.47
CA LYS A 18 -6.73 -2.61 6.43
C LYS A 18 -5.36 -2.76 5.75
N LYS A 19 -5.31 -3.41 4.59
CA LYS A 19 -4.09 -3.57 3.78
C LYS A 19 -3.50 -2.21 3.37
N MET A 20 -4.32 -1.29 2.85
CA MET A 20 -3.90 0.07 2.51
C MET A 20 -3.39 0.85 3.73
N TRP A 21 -4.04 0.70 4.87
CA TRP A 21 -3.60 1.36 6.11
C TRP A 21 -2.21 0.89 6.55
N ILE A 22 -1.94 -0.42 6.50
CA ILE A 22 -0.62 -0.98 6.81
C ILE A 22 0.43 -0.42 5.84
N LEU A 23 0.14 -0.42 4.53
CA LEU A 23 1.04 0.17 3.53
C LEU A 23 1.34 1.64 3.82
N ARG A 24 0.31 2.46 4.13
CA ARG A 24 0.49 3.87 4.49
C ARG A 24 1.38 4.05 5.71
N LYS A 25 1.33 3.14 6.69
CA LYS A 25 2.20 3.15 7.88
C LYS A 25 3.65 2.81 7.55
N ILE A 26 3.88 1.85 6.65
CA ILE A 26 5.22 1.48 6.17
C ILE A 26 5.87 2.65 5.40
N LEU A 27 5.09 3.35 4.56
CA LEU A 27 5.60 4.46 3.75
C LEU A 27 5.76 5.77 4.55
N HIS A 28 5.04 5.95 5.66
CA HIS A 28 5.07 7.19 6.44
C HIS A 28 6.47 7.63 6.95
N PRO A 29 7.33 6.74 7.47
CA PRO A 29 8.67 7.13 7.92
C PRO A 29 9.69 7.34 6.78
N MET A 30 9.37 6.94 5.55
CA MET A 30 10.26 7.09 4.39
C MET A 30 10.15 8.49 3.79
N ASP A 31 11.23 8.98 3.17
CA ASP A 31 11.16 10.18 2.33
C ASP A 31 10.37 9.90 1.03
N GLU A 32 9.90 10.96 0.36
CA GLU A 32 9.00 10.82 -0.80
C GLU A 32 9.65 10.01 -1.96
N ILE A 33 10.98 10.09 -2.14
CA ILE A 33 11.68 9.37 -3.21
C ILE A 33 11.84 7.91 -2.84
N ALA A 34 12.38 7.61 -1.65
CA ALA A 34 12.57 6.25 -1.18
C ALA A 34 11.24 5.48 -1.10
N ALA A 35 10.15 6.14 -0.67
CA ALA A 35 8.82 5.54 -0.65
C ALA A 35 8.35 5.12 -2.04
N MET A 36 8.60 5.95 -3.07
CA MET A 36 8.20 5.66 -4.44
C MET A 36 9.06 4.53 -5.04
N GLU A 37 10.36 4.56 -4.83
CA GLU A 37 11.27 3.49 -5.27
C GLU A 37 10.91 2.15 -4.63
N PHE A 38 10.65 2.13 -3.32
CA PHE A 38 10.19 0.95 -2.60
C PHE A 38 8.89 0.39 -3.18
N LEU A 39 7.92 1.26 -3.45
CA LEU A 39 6.63 0.85 -4.00
C LEU A 39 6.78 0.26 -5.40
N ILE A 40 7.53 0.93 -6.28
CA ILE A 40 7.78 0.46 -7.64
C ILE A 40 8.50 -0.89 -7.63
N ASP A 41 9.54 -1.03 -6.81
CA ASP A 41 10.30 -2.28 -6.68
C ASP A 41 9.38 -3.46 -6.32
N LYS A 42 8.56 -3.30 -5.27
CA LYS A 42 7.65 -4.36 -4.83
C LYS A 42 6.51 -4.64 -5.79
N MET A 43 5.97 -3.62 -6.46
CA MET A 43 4.92 -3.81 -7.45
C MET A 43 5.45 -4.51 -8.70
N ARG A 44 6.72 -4.33 -9.07
CA ARG A 44 7.32 -5.01 -10.24
C ARG A 44 7.47 -6.52 -10.04
N ASP A 45 7.60 -6.98 -8.80
CA ASP A 45 7.70 -8.40 -8.46
C ASP A 45 6.36 -9.15 -8.57
N THR A 46 5.24 -8.43 -8.72
CA THR A 46 3.88 -8.99 -8.72
C THR A 46 3.08 -8.52 -9.91
N LYS A 47 2.13 -9.33 -10.39
CA LYS A 47 1.30 -8.94 -11.55
C LYS A 47 0.04 -8.19 -11.13
N THR A 48 -0.49 -8.48 -9.94
CA THR A 48 -1.73 -7.89 -9.44
C THR A 48 -1.54 -7.26 -8.06
N ASN A 49 -2.40 -6.29 -7.71
CA ASN A 49 -2.37 -5.67 -6.39
C ASN A 49 -2.69 -6.68 -5.27
N GLU A 50 -3.51 -7.70 -5.56
CA GLU A 50 -3.79 -8.77 -4.61
C GLU A 50 -2.52 -9.55 -4.24
N GLU A 51 -1.74 -9.96 -5.25
CA GLU A 51 -0.45 -10.63 -5.05
C GLU A 51 0.53 -9.75 -4.26
N PHE A 52 0.58 -8.45 -4.57
CA PHE A 52 1.39 -7.48 -3.83
C PHE A 52 0.99 -7.43 -2.35
N PHE A 53 -0.30 -7.26 -2.04
CA PHE A 53 -0.78 -7.21 -0.66
C PHE A 53 -0.56 -8.52 0.10
N ASP A 54 -0.66 -9.66 -0.57
CA ASP A 54 -0.39 -10.97 0.04
C ASP A 54 1.11 -11.22 0.25
N SER A 55 1.99 -10.61 -0.57
CA SER A 55 3.43 -10.64 -0.34
C SER A 55 3.84 -9.83 0.90
N MET A 56 3.13 -8.72 1.20
CA MET A 56 3.39 -7.89 2.39
C MET A 56 2.95 -8.54 3.70
N LYS A 57 2.00 -9.50 3.67
CA LYS A 57 1.57 -10.27 4.85
C LYS A 57 2.62 -11.30 5.30
N ARG A 58 3.55 -11.70 4.42
CA ARG A 58 4.57 -12.72 4.68
C ARG A 58 5.83 -12.12 5.32
N LYS A 59 5.72 -11.69 6.59
CA LYS A 59 6.82 -11.67 7.56
C LYS A 59 6.33 -11.42 8.98
#